data_AF-A0A6A0AH26-F1
#
_entry.id   AF-A0A6A0AH26-F1
#
_cell.length_a   1.000
_cell.length_b   1.000
_cell.length_c   1.000
_cell.angle_alpha   90.00
_cell.angle_beta   90.00
_cell.angle_gamma   90.00
#
_symmetry.space_group_name_H-M   'P 1'
#
loop_
_entity.id
_entity.type
_entity.pdbx_description
1 polymer ?
#
loop_
_entity_poly.entity_id
_entity_poly.type
_entity_poly.pdbx_seq_one_letter_code
_entity_poly.pdbx_strand_id
1 'polypeptide(L)' 'GSSTAETSRVYGRHFDYNDLLMSHISRESIDALKSHFMDDMTKDDWRLVVKLKKMFQIT' A
#
# COMPACT_ATOMS: atom_id res chain seq x y z
N GLY A 1 3.09 3.85 -28.91
CA GLY A 1 2.52 4.24 -27.61
C GLY A 1 2.60 3.04 -26.71
N SER A 2 3.50 3.06 -25.72
CA SER A 2 3.73 1.93 -24.82
C SER A 2 2.68 1.92 -23.71
N SER A 3 1.57 1.22 -23.96
CA SER A 3 0.67 0.77 -22.89
C SER A 3 1.36 -0.40 -22.19
N THR A 4 2.34 -0.10 -21.34
CA THR A 4 2.89 -1.07 -20.39
C THR A 4 1.73 -1.52 -19.52
N ALA A 5 1.26 -2.74 -19.79
CA ALA A 5 0.44 -3.48 -18.86
C ALA A 5 1.02 -3.27 -17.46
N GLU A 6 0.19 -2.80 -16.52
CA GLU A 6 0.28 -3.22 -15.13
C GLU A 6 0.72 -4.69 -15.16
N THR A 7 1.97 -4.97 -14.83
CA THR A 7 2.58 -6.27 -15.08
C THR A 7 1.87 -7.26 -14.16
N SER A 8 0.87 -7.95 -14.68
CA SER A 8 0.08 -8.91 -13.92
C SER A 8 1.04 -9.94 -13.32
N ARG A 9 1.24 -9.87 -12.01
CA ARG A 9 2.10 -10.80 -11.29
C ARG A 9 1.35 -12.11 -11.13
N VAL A 10 2.01 -13.20 -11.48
CA VAL A 10 1.44 -14.56 -11.46
C VAL A 10 1.96 -15.33 -10.24
N TYR A 11 1.04 -15.89 -9.45
CA TYR A 11 1.36 -16.78 -8.31
C TYR A 11 2.14 -18.02 -8.78
N GLY A 12 3.18 -18.40 -8.05
CA GLY A 12 4.10 -19.49 -8.40
C GLY A 12 5.17 -19.11 -9.44
N ARG A 13 5.12 -17.90 -10.03
CA ARG A 13 6.17 -17.37 -10.92
C ARG A 13 6.83 -16.10 -10.40
N HIS A 14 6.03 -15.17 -9.88
CA HIS A 14 6.51 -13.86 -9.41
C HIS A 14 6.39 -13.68 -7.90
N PHE A 15 5.51 -14.45 -7.25
CA PHE A 15 5.32 -14.49 -5.81
C PHE A 15 4.73 -15.84 -5.42
N ASP A 16 4.93 -16.28 -4.18
CA ASP A 16 4.32 -17.49 -3.62
C ASP A 16 3.68 -17.21 -2.24
N TYR A 17 3.36 -18.27 -1.49
CA TYR A 17 2.70 -18.15 -0.19
C TYR A 17 3.60 -17.63 0.94
N ASN A 18 4.92 -17.62 0.74
CA ASN A 18 5.88 -17.03 1.68
C ASN A 18 5.99 -15.51 1.52
N ASP A 19 5.55 -14.97 0.38
CA ASP A 19 5.54 -13.53 0.14
C ASP A 19 4.41 -12.84 0.90
N LEU A 20 4.78 -11.78 1.63
CA LEU A 20 3.81 -10.95 2.33
C LEU A 20 3.12 -9.99 1.35
N LEU A 21 1.82 -10.17 1.16
CA LEU A 21 0.99 -9.22 0.41
C LEU A 21 0.68 -7.99 1.28
N MET A 22 1.02 -6.82 0.77
CA MET A 22 0.77 -5.54 1.43
C MET A 22 0.10 -4.59 0.44
N SER A 23 -0.83 -3.77 0.96
CA SER A 23 -1.40 -2.68 0.18
C SER A 23 -0.31 -1.70 -0.23
N HIS A 24 -0.26 -1.40 -1.53
CA HIS A 24 0.60 -0.33 -2.03
C HIS A 24 0.01 1.01 -1.59
N ILE A 25 0.73 1.72 -0.73
CA ILE A 25 0.33 3.06 -0.27
C ILE A 25 1.26 4.11 -0.89
N SER A 26 0.70 5.27 -1.19
CA SER A 26 1.41 6.45 -1.69
C SER A 26 1.12 7.67 -0.81
N ARG A 27 1.83 8.77 -1.03
CA ARG A 27 1.58 10.02 -0.28
C ARG A 27 0.15 10.51 -0.49
N GLU A 28 -0.33 10.46 -1.72
CA GLU A 28 -1.67 10.87 -2.12
C GLU A 28 -2.73 10.03 -1.40
N SER A 29 -2.53 8.69 -1.32
CA SER A 29 -3.46 7.81 -0.61
C SER A 29 -3.50 8.09 0.90
N ILE A 30 -2.34 8.42 1.52
CA ILE A 30 -2.28 8.75 2.95
C ILE A 30 -2.99 10.07 3.23
N ASP A 31 -2.80 11.06 2.37
CA ASP A 31 -3.42 12.37 2.55
C ASP A 31 -4.94 12.31 2.27
N ALA A 32 -5.40 11.42 1.37
CA ALA A 32 -6.82 11.10 1.21
C ALA A 32 -7.41 10.42 2.46
N LEU A 33 -6.71 9.47 3.08
CA LEU A 33 -7.13 8.85 4.35
C LEU A 33 -7.31 9.89 5.46
N LYS A 34 -6.36 10.83 5.59
CA LYS A 34 -6.48 11.93 6.57
C LYS A 34 -7.61 12.90 6.26
N SER A 35 -7.92 13.13 4.98
CA SER A 35 -8.92 14.11 4.58
C SER A 35 -10.35 13.56 4.70
N HIS A 36 -10.53 12.26 4.52
CA HIS A 36 -11.85 11.65 4.39
C HIS A 36 -12.21 10.61 5.45
N PHE A 37 -11.22 9.99 6.11
CA PHE A 37 -11.42 8.83 6.99
C PHE A 37 -10.72 9.00 8.35
N MET A 38 -10.39 10.23 8.74
CA MET A 38 -9.61 10.48 9.94
C MET A 38 -10.29 9.97 11.21
N ASP A 39 -11.60 10.24 11.32
CA ASP A 39 -12.40 9.88 12.50
C ASP A 39 -12.82 8.40 12.49
N ASP A 40 -12.85 7.78 11.31
CA ASP A 40 -13.24 6.38 11.12
C ASP A 40 -12.08 5.39 11.37
N MET A 41 -10.84 5.88 11.32
CA MET A 41 -9.65 5.05 11.48
C MET A 41 -9.30 4.83 12.95
N THR A 42 -9.07 3.57 13.31
CA THR A 42 -8.62 3.22 14.66
C THR A 42 -7.14 3.58 14.86
N LYS A 43 -6.70 3.58 16.13
CA LYS A 43 -5.27 3.78 16.45
C LYS A 43 -4.37 2.72 15.81
N ASP A 44 -4.86 1.50 15.64
CA ASP A 44 -4.07 0.41 15.05
C ASP A 44 -3.99 0.56 13.53
N ASP A 45 -5.04 1.07 12.87
CA ASP A 45 -4.98 1.42 11.45
C ASP A 45 -3.92 2.49 11.18
N TRP A 46 -3.87 3.53 12.01
CA TRP A 46 -2.86 4.58 11.89
C TRP A 46 -1.43 4.06 12.16
N ARG A 47 -1.27 3.15 13.13
CA ARG A 47 0.03 2.48 13.35
C ARG A 47 0.45 1.67 12.13
N LEU A 48 -0.48 0.97 11.47
CA LEU A 48 -0.20 0.23 10.25
C LEU A 48 0.20 1.17 9.11
N VAL A 49 -0.52 2.27 8.91
CA VAL A 49 -0.18 3.28 7.89
C VAL A 49 1.23 3.86 8.13
N VAL A 50 1.59 4.16 9.38
CA VAL A 50 2.95 4.64 9.72
C VAL A 50 4.01 3.56 9.45
N LYS A 51 3.72 2.30 9.77
CA LYS A 51 4.63 1.17 9.50
C LYS A 51 4.85 1.01 7.99
N LEU A 52 3.79 1.02 7.19
CA LEU A 52 3.84 0.94 5.74
C LEU A 52 4.58 2.14 5.15
N LYS A 53 4.32 3.37 5.65
CA LYS A 53 5.02 4.60 5.20
C LYS A 53 6.53 4.45 5.32
N LYS A 54 7.01 3.88 6.44
CA LYS A 54 8.44 3.61 6.67
C LYS A 54 8.98 2.52 5.74
N MET A 55 8.25 1.42 5.55
CA MET A 55 8.68 0.31 4.68
C MET A 55 8.80 0.74 3.22
N PHE A 56 7.90 1.60 2.73
CA PHE A 56 7.92 2.13 1.37
C PHE A 56 8.76 3.42 1.20
N GLN A 57 9.41 3.91 2.27
CA GLN A 57 10.24 5.13 2.24
C GLN A 57 9.53 6.36 1.65
N ILE A 58 8.23 6.51 1.94
CA ILE A 58 7.43 7.64 1.50
C ILE A 58 7.73 8.83 2.41
N THR A 59 8.24 9.94 1.87
CA THR A 59 8.63 11.13 2.66
C THR A 59 7.43 12.04 2.98
#